data_AF-A0A416ZAG1-F1
#
_entry.id   AF-A0A416ZAG1-F1
#
_cell.length_a   1.000
_cell.length_b   1.000
_cell.length_c   1.000
_cell.angle_alpha   90.00
_cell.angle_beta   90.00
_cell.angle_gamma   90.00
#
_symmetry.space_group_name_H-M   'P 1'
#
loop_
_entity.id
_entity.type
_entity.pdbx_description
1 polymer ?
#
loop_
_entity_poly.entity_id
_entity_poly.type
_entity_poly.pdbx_seq_one_letter_code
_entity_poly.pdbx_strand_id
1 'polypeptide(L)'
;MKRCKFLTLMLALLLLLQSSALAADKGKTVTVTLPTFAVTLNDTKIDSAHSEYPLIVYRDITYFPMTYHASRFLHLKSNWYQTEPKGTLFVGYSDASEDTWTDTPATSKNTVTAKATVADYQIAVNTVDKGKCLDNSAEPYPLLNFRGVTYFPLTWRFAVEEFGWEYHFDAKSGLSIRSAEQFRPELEDALLASSAPSAALVQKTYFYGADKSEYAGVPYSNLAGATFVYRRSGGAAVTIKAQELFSDGEYYFDCQDSENAPMLSGGVLTLSARRTDSAGQATVTLKIDLRSGTLLP
;
A
#
# COMPACT_ATOMS: atom_id res chain seq x y z
N MET A 1 26.48 41.37 -9.60
CA MET A 1 25.48 40.37 -10.03
C MET A 1 25.42 39.19 -9.05
N LYS A 2 24.82 39.34 -7.86
CA LYS A 2 24.57 38.21 -6.91
C LYS A 2 23.27 38.34 -6.09
N ARG A 3 22.44 39.36 -6.33
CA ARG A 3 21.23 39.64 -5.52
C ARG A 3 19.90 39.15 -6.11
N CYS A 4 19.89 38.61 -7.34
CA CYS A 4 18.65 38.11 -7.98
C CYS A 4 18.37 36.61 -7.80
N LYS A 5 19.33 35.80 -7.34
CA LYS A 5 19.14 34.34 -7.19
C LYS A 5 18.63 33.93 -5.81
N PHE A 6 18.84 34.75 -4.78
CA PHE A 6 18.31 34.46 -3.43
C PHE A 6 16.82 34.78 -3.30
N LEU A 7 16.32 35.79 -4.03
CA LEU A 7 14.91 36.18 -3.97
C LEU A 7 14.00 35.19 -4.72
N THR A 8 14.51 34.54 -5.78
CA THR A 8 13.78 33.49 -6.52
C THR A 8 13.75 32.16 -5.77
N LEU A 9 14.81 31.82 -5.03
CA LEU A 9 14.85 30.61 -4.21
C LEU A 9 13.93 30.71 -2.98
N MET A 10 13.80 31.91 -2.39
CA MET A 10 12.88 32.11 -1.27
C MET A 10 11.40 32.12 -1.71
N LEU A 11 11.08 32.66 -2.90
CA LEU A 11 9.70 32.66 -3.41
C LEU A 11 9.21 31.24 -3.78
N ALA A 12 10.10 30.38 -4.27
CA ALA A 12 9.80 28.96 -4.50
C ALA A 12 9.62 28.17 -3.19
N LEU A 13 10.36 28.53 -2.13
CA LEU A 13 10.22 27.90 -0.81
C LEU A 13 8.95 28.38 -0.07
N LEU A 14 8.53 29.63 -0.25
CA LEU A 14 7.30 30.19 0.32
C LEU A 14 6.02 29.69 -0.37
N LEU A 15 6.09 29.28 -1.65
CA LEU A 15 4.98 28.60 -2.35
C LEU A 15 4.79 27.14 -1.90
N LEU A 16 5.83 26.50 -1.35
CA LEU A 16 5.75 25.15 -0.76
C LEU A 16 5.22 25.15 0.68
N LEU A 17 5.12 26.32 1.34
CA LEU A 17 4.71 26.47 2.74
C LEU A 17 3.23 26.87 2.93
N GLN A 18 2.45 26.98 1.85
CA GLN A 18 1.01 27.31 1.91
C GLN A 18 0.07 26.11 1.81
N SER A 19 0.55 24.88 2.07
CA SER A 19 -0.34 23.76 2.31
C SER A 19 -0.92 23.86 3.73
N SER A 20 -1.75 24.86 3.98
CA SER A 20 -2.84 24.66 4.94
C SER A 20 -3.67 23.53 4.37
N ALA A 21 -3.43 22.31 4.84
CA ALA A 21 -4.21 21.14 4.50
C ALA A 21 -5.66 21.47 4.82
N LEU A 22 -6.43 21.84 3.80
CA LEU A 22 -7.88 21.91 3.88
C LEU A 22 -8.32 20.46 4.04
N ALA A 23 -8.42 20.02 5.28
CA ALA A 23 -9.06 18.76 5.64
C ALA A 23 -10.38 18.70 4.85
N ALA A 24 -10.51 17.66 4.04
CA ALA A 24 -11.70 17.49 3.25
C ALA A 24 -12.76 16.83 4.12
N ASP A 25 -13.92 17.46 4.25
CA ASP A 25 -15.05 16.86 4.96
C ASP A 25 -15.44 15.54 4.29
N LYS A 26 -15.60 14.48 5.10
CA LYS A 26 -16.03 13.16 4.62
C LYS A 26 -17.37 13.27 3.90
N GLY A 27 -17.51 12.58 2.77
CA GLY A 27 -18.75 12.60 1.97
C GLY A 27 -19.01 13.90 1.21
N LYS A 28 -18.09 14.88 1.26
CA LYS A 28 -18.22 16.14 0.53
C LYS A 28 -18.18 15.92 -0.97
N THR A 29 -19.14 16.53 -1.67
CA THR A 29 -19.14 16.56 -3.14
C THR A 29 -18.08 17.54 -3.65
N VAL A 30 -17.27 17.08 -4.59
CA VAL A 30 -16.24 17.86 -5.29
C VAL A 30 -16.49 17.87 -6.79
N THR A 31 -15.96 18.87 -7.47
CA THR A 31 -15.96 18.91 -8.94
C THR A 31 -14.64 18.37 -9.45
N VAL A 32 -14.71 17.44 -10.40
CA VAL A 32 -13.55 16.85 -11.06
C VAL A 32 -13.63 17.10 -12.56
N THR A 33 -12.49 16.98 -13.24
CA THR A 33 -12.38 17.15 -14.69
C THR A 33 -11.69 15.96 -15.34
N LEU A 34 -11.74 15.86 -16.67
CA LEU A 34 -10.86 14.94 -17.40
C LEU A 34 -9.43 15.54 -17.51
N PRO A 35 -8.37 14.70 -17.54
CA PRO A 35 -7.02 15.18 -17.82
C PRO A 35 -6.95 15.96 -19.13
N THR A 36 -6.29 17.11 -19.09
CA THR A 36 -6.03 17.97 -20.27
C THR A 36 -4.66 17.69 -20.91
N PHE A 37 -3.92 16.74 -20.35
CA PHE A 37 -2.62 16.26 -20.81
C PHE A 37 -2.67 14.74 -21.01
N ALA A 38 -1.69 14.20 -21.74
CA ALA A 38 -1.59 12.77 -21.95
C ALA A 38 -1.25 12.05 -20.64
N VAL A 39 -1.92 10.93 -20.39
CA VAL A 39 -1.56 10.01 -19.31
C VAL A 39 -1.22 8.66 -19.92
N THR A 40 -0.06 8.13 -19.55
CA THR A 40 0.45 6.85 -20.00
C THR A 40 0.69 5.94 -18.79
N LEU A 41 0.09 4.76 -18.79
CA LEU A 41 0.25 3.74 -17.76
C LEU A 41 0.90 2.51 -18.40
N ASN A 42 2.04 2.03 -17.91
CA ASN A 42 2.80 0.92 -18.50
C ASN A 42 2.93 1.05 -20.02
N ASP A 43 3.41 2.21 -20.47
CA ASP A 43 3.55 2.59 -21.90
C ASP A 43 2.25 2.66 -22.71
N THR A 44 1.09 2.38 -22.09
CA THR A 44 -0.23 2.47 -22.71
C THR A 44 -0.83 3.84 -22.49
N LYS A 45 -1.08 4.58 -23.57
CA LYS A 45 -1.80 5.85 -23.52
C LYS A 45 -3.26 5.62 -23.18
N ILE A 46 -3.76 6.29 -22.15
CA ILE A 46 -5.11 6.10 -21.63
C ILE A 46 -6.11 7.06 -22.30
N ASP A 47 -7.22 6.52 -22.80
CA ASP A 47 -8.34 7.29 -23.32
C ASP A 47 -9.43 7.49 -22.27
N SER A 48 -9.32 8.58 -21.50
CA SER A 48 -10.32 8.93 -20.48
C SER A 48 -11.63 9.50 -21.06
N ALA A 49 -11.67 9.86 -22.35
CA ALA A 49 -12.89 10.45 -22.92
C ALA A 49 -13.99 9.40 -23.17
N HIS A 50 -13.60 8.13 -23.32
CA HIS A 50 -14.50 7.03 -23.72
C HIS A 50 -14.54 5.87 -22.72
N SER A 51 -14.00 6.05 -21.51
CA SER A 51 -14.01 5.07 -20.41
C SER A 51 -15.19 5.27 -19.47
N GLU A 52 -15.83 4.20 -19.00
CA GLU A 52 -16.82 4.24 -17.92
C GLU A 52 -16.18 4.69 -16.59
N TYR A 53 -14.91 4.35 -16.37
CA TYR A 53 -14.14 4.74 -15.19
C TYR A 53 -12.89 5.54 -15.64
N PRO A 54 -13.10 6.76 -16.18
CA PRO A 54 -12.01 7.54 -16.75
C PRO A 54 -11.06 8.01 -15.66
N LEU A 55 -9.79 8.29 -16.01
CA LEU A 55 -8.96 9.09 -15.12
C LEU A 55 -9.64 10.45 -14.90
N ILE A 56 -9.61 10.94 -13.67
CA ILE A 56 -10.19 12.23 -13.30
C ILE A 56 -9.11 13.13 -12.69
N VAL A 57 -9.33 14.44 -12.71
CA VAL A 57 -8.43 15.44 -12.12
C VAL A 57 -9.16 16.24 -11.06
N TYR A 58 -8.57 16.32 -9.87
CA TYR A 58 -9.02 17.14 -8.76
C TYR A 58 -7.83 17.88 -8.15
N ARG A 59 -7.96 19.21 -7.98
CA ARG A 59 -6.88 20.08 -7.48
C ARG A 59 -5.55 19.84 -8.22
N ASP A 60 -5.62 19.77 -9.55
CA ASP A 60 -4.50 19.56 -10.47
C ASP A 60 -3.75 18.22 -10.31
N ILE A 61 -4.32 17.27 -9.56
CA ILE A 61 -3.79 15.90 -9.44
C ILE A 61 -4.68 14.94 -10.24
N THR A 62 -4.04 14.05 -11.01
CA THR A 62 -4.72 12.93 -11.68
C THR A 62 -5.04 11.83 -10.68
N TYR A 63 -6.22 11.24 -10.81
CA TYR A 63 -6.77 10.21 -9.96
C TYR A 63 -7.02 8.95 -10.78
N PHE A 64 -6.62 7.81 -10.21
CA PHE A 64 -6.65 6.49 -10.83
C PHE A 64 -7.76 5.62 -10.25
N PRO A 65 -8.61 4.99 -11.08
CA PRO A 65 -9.71 4.13 -10.62
C PRO A 65 -9.21 2.79 -10.10
N MET A 66 -9.60 2.41 -8.89
CA MET A 66 -9.32 1.08 -8.33
C MET A 66 -10.38 0.04 -8.74
N THR A 67 -10.62 -0.09 -10.04
CA THR A 67 -11.42 -1.20 -10.61
C THR A 67 -10.62 -2.50 -10.61
N TYR A 68 -11.30 -3.63 -10.84
CA TYR A 68 -10.67 -4.95 -10.91
C TYR A 68 -9.52 -5.00 -11.93
N HIS A 69 -9.76 -4.54 -13.16
CA HIS A 69 -8.80 -4.60 -14.26
C HIS A 69 -7.72 -3.52 -14.13
N ALA A 70 -8.10 -2.28 -13.83
CA ALA A 70 -7.15 -1.19 -13.69
C ALA A 70 -6.13 -1.48 -12.57
N SER A 71 -6.59 -1.98 -11.42
CA SER A 71 -5.69 -2.35 -10.32
C SER A 71 -4.65 -3.39 -10.76
N ARG A 72 -5.08 -4.47 -11.43
CA ARG A 72 -4.19 -5.55 -11.89
C ARG A 72 -3.23 -5.12 -12.99
N PHE A 73 -3.65 -4.17 -13.81
CA PHE A 73 -2.78 -3.57 -14.81
C PHE A 73 -1.57 -2.86 -14.16
N LEU A 74 -1.69 -2.43 -12.90
CA LEU A 74 -0.60 -1.84 -12.12
C LEU A 74 -0.16 -2.71 -10.92
N HIS A 75 -0.34 -4.03 -11.01
CA HIS A 75 0.11 -5.00 -9.99
C HIS A 75 -0.55 -4.85 -8.60
N LEU A 76 -1.79 -4.35 -8.58
CA LEU A 76 -2.61 -4.23 -7.38
C LEU A 76 -3.87 -5.09 -7.48
N LYS A 77 -4.46 -5.40 -6.32
CA LYS A 77 -5.85 -5.81 -6.18
C LYS A 77 -6.61 -4.77 -5.38
N SER A 78 -7.92 -4.72 -5.65
CA SER A 78 -8.90 -3.88 -4.98
C SER A 78 -10.08 -4.77 -4.62
N ASN A 79 -10.35 -4.93 -3.33
CA ASN A 79 -11.41 -5.79 -2.81
C ASN A 79 -12.28 -5.02 -1.83
N TRP A 80 -13.59 -5.22 -1.92
CA TRP A 80 -14.55 -4.61 -1.01
C TRP A 80 -15.01 -5.64 0.02
N TYR A 81 -14.92 -5.27 1.30
CA TYR A 81 -15.41 -6.07 2.41
C TYR A 81 -16.56 -5.35 3.12
N GLN A 82 -17.70 -6.03 3.23
CA GLN A 82 -18.85 -5.49 3.94
C GLN A 82 -18.62 -5.61 5.46
N THR A 83 -18.08 -4.55 6.04
CA THR A 83 -17.86 -4.37 7.48
C THR A 83 -18.74 -3.23 8.01
N GLU A 84 -19.22 -3.33 9.24
CA GLU A 84 -19.98 -2.24 9.85
C GLU A 84 -19.05 -1.06 10.20
N PRO A 85 -19.44 0.22 9.97
CA PRO A 85 -20.77 0.67 9.55
C PRO A 85 -20.97 0.95 8.04
N LYS A 86 -19.90 0.98 7.22
CA LYS A 86 -19.96 1.41 5.80
C LYS A 86 -19.16 0.55 4.82
N GLY A 87 -18.47 -0.49 5.29
CA GLY A 87 -17.54 -1.29 4.50
C GLY A 87 -16.09 -0.85 4.63
N THR A 88 -15.20 -1.74 4.20
CA THR A 88 -13.75 -1.52 4.08
C THR A 88 -13.31 -1.83 2.66
N LEU A 89 -12.69 -0.86 1.99
CA LEU A 89 -11.93 -1.10 0.77
C LEU A 89 -10.52 -1.56 1.15
N PHE A 90 -10.10 -2.72 0.66
CA PHE A 90 -8.69 -3.09 0.62
C PHE A 90 -8.09 -2.74 -0.73
N VAL A 91 -6.91 -2.11 -0.72
CA VAL A 91 -6.04 -1.98 -1.89
C VAL A 91 -4.64 -2.42 -1.49
N GLY A 92 -4.05 -3.34 -2.25
CA GLY A 92 -2.68 -3.76 -2.03
C GLY A 92 -2.12 -4.58 -3.18
N TYR A 93 -0.88 -5.00 -3.06
CA TYR A 93 -0.20 -5.78 -4.09
C TYR A 93 -0.94 -7.09 -4.41
N SER A 94 -0.88 -7.49 -5.68
CA SER A 94 -1.43 -8.76 -6.15
C SER A 94 -0.49 -9.44 -7.12
N ASP A 95 -0.17 -10.71 -6.86
CA ASP A 95 0.65 -11.52 -7.77
C ASP A 95 -0.05 -11.76 -9.11
N ALA A 96 -1.39 -11.63 -9.14
CA ALA A 96 -2.16 -11.60 -10.38
C ALA A 96 -2.09 -10.21 -11.03
N SER A 97 -1.57 -10.15 -12.24
CA SER A 97 -1.48 -8.91 -13.04
C SER A 97 -2.12 -9.06 -14.42
N GLU A 98 -2.36 -7.93 -15.07
CA GLU A 98 -2.81 -7.86 -16.47
C GLU A 98 -1.79 -7.06 -17.28
N ASP A 99 -1.32 -7.61 -18.40
CA ASP A 99 -0.35 -6.94 -19.27
C ASP A 99 -1.01 -5.95 -20.24
N THR A 100 -2.33 -5.96 -20.33
CA THR A 100 -3.10 -5.13 -21.26
C THR A 100 -4.12 -4.29 -20.49
N TRP A 101 -4.25 -3.03 -20.87
CA TRP A 101 -5.28 -2.14 -20.34
C TRP A 101 -6.66 -2.63 -20.78
N THR A 102 -7.41 -3.21 -19.85
CA THR A 102 -8.81 -3.60 -20.05
C THR A 102 -9.72 -2.56 -19.43
N ASP A 103 -10.58 -1.97 -20.26
CA ASP A 103 -11.49 -0.90 -19.85
C ASP A 103 -12.93 -1.21 -20.27
N THR A 104 -13.88 -0.70 -19.50
CA THR A 104 -15.30 -0.75 -19.85
C THR A 104 -15.65 0.54 -20.61
N PRO A 105 -16.08 0.47 -21.88
CA PRO A 105 -16.41 1.66 -22.64
C PRO A 105 -17.60 2.41 -22.05
N ALA A 106 -17.52 3.74 -21.99
CA ALA A 106 -18.65 4.58 -21.63
C ALA A 106 -19.75 4.51 -22.70
N THR A 107 -21.01 4.57 -22.28
CA THR A 107 -22.18 4.62 -23.18
C THR A 107 -22.18 5.87 -24.08
N SER A 108 -21.54 6.95 -23.63
CA SER A 108 -21.35 8.18 -24.39
C SER A 108 -20.05 8.87 -23.95
N LYS A 109 -19.54 9.77 -24.80
CA LYS A 109 -18.34 10.55 -24.48
C LYS A 109 -18.51 11.29 -23.15
N ASN A 110 -17.54 11.16 -22.25
CA ASN A 110 -17.58 11.81 -20.96
C ASN A 110 -17.62 13.33 -21.10
N THR A 111 -18.39 13.98 -20.23
CA THR A 111 -18.35 15.43 -20.06
C THR A 111 -17.00 15.85 -19.48
N VAL A 112 -16.55 17.07 -19.82
CA VAL A 112 -15.28 17.61 -19.32
C VAL A 112 -15.28 17.72 -17.79
N THR A 113 -16.44 17.99 -17.20
CA THR A 113 -16.62 18.13 -15.74
C THR A 113 -17.59 17.09 -15.21
N ALA A 114 -17.32 16.59 -14.00
CA ALA A 114 -18.22 15.68 -13.29
C ALA A 114 -18.19 15.95 -11.77
N LYS A 115 -19.08 15.27 -11.03
CA LYS A 115 -19.12 15.31 -9.56
C LYS A 115 -18.61 13.98 -9.00
N ALA A 116 -17.72 14.07 -8.02
CA ALA A 116 -17.26 12.95 -7.20
C ALA A 116 -17.51 13.29 -5.73
N THR A 117 -17.41 12.31 -4.84
CA THR A 117 -17.48 12.54 -3.38
C THR A 117 -16.18 12.15 -2.73
N VAL A 118 -15.82 12.81 -1.62
CA VAL A 118 -14.74 12.34 -0.76
C VAL A 118 -15.16 11.02 -0.13
N ALA A 119 -14.38 9.96 -0.33
CA ALA A 119 -14.68 8.64 0.22
C ALA A 119 -14.77 8.69 1.75
N ASP A 120 -15.84 8.12 2.32
CA ASP A 120 -16.21 8.23 3.72
C ASP A 120 -16.32 6.88 4.46
N TYR A 121 -15.78 5.83 3.83
CA TYR A 121 -15.65 4.47 4.35
C TYR A 121 -14.19 4.16 4.74
N GLN A 122 -13.97 3.00 5.37
CA GLN A 122 -12.63 2.58 5.78
C GLN A 122 -11.80 2.16 4.55
N ILE A 123 -10.55 2.58 4.49
CA ILE A 123 -9.64 2.27 3.38
C ILE A 123 -8.37 1.66 3.97
N ALA A 124 -8.10 0.41 3.65
CA ALA A 124 -6.91 -0.33 4.05
C ALA A 124 -5.95 -0.39 2.85
N VAL A 125 -4.84 0.34 2.92
CA VAL A 125 -3.82 0.37 1.88
C VAL A 125 -2.61 -0.43 2.36
N ASN A 126 -2.27 -1.52 1.67
CA ASN A 126 -1.18 -2.45 2.04
C ASN A 126 -1.17 -2.86 3.52
N THR A 127 -2.36 -3.01 4.11
CA THR A 127 -2.50 -3.42 5.51
C THR A 127 -3.79 -4.22 5.71
N VAL A 128 -3.72 -5.16 6.65
CA VAL A 128 -4.90 -5.86 7.21
C VAL A 128 -5.12 -5.50 8.69
N ASP A 129 -4.27 -4.63 9.24
CA ASP A 129 -4.42 -4.06 10.57
C ASP A 129 -5.42 -2.90 10.51
N LYS A 130 -6.59 -3.11 11.12
CA LYS A 130 -7.69 -2.13 11.15
C LYS A 130 -7.29 -0.80 11.80
N GLY A 131 -6.33 -0.82 12.74
CA GLY A 131 -5.79 0.37 13.38
C GLY A 131 -4.87 1.19 12.49
N LYS A 132 -4.43 0.63 11.36
CA LYS A 132 -3.56 1.29 10.37
C LYS A 132 -4.29 1.67 9.08
N CYS A 133 -5.61 1.59 9.06
CA CYS A 133 -6.37 2.08 7.91
C CYS A 133 -6.16 3.59 7.72
N LEU A 134 -6.20 4.00 6.45
CA LEU A 134 -5.94 5.36 6.01
C LEU A 134 -6.96 6.35 6.62
N ASP A 135 -6.46 7.41 7.25
CA ASP A 135 -7.28 8.57 7.56
C ASP A 135 -7.43 9.45 6.33
N ASN A 136 -8.44 9.14 5.50
CA ASN A 136 -8.68 9.87 4.26
C ASN A 136 -8.97 11.38 4.46
N SER A 137 -9.46 11.78 5.64
CA SER A 137 -9.73 13.20 5.93
C SER A 137 -8.47 14.03 6.20
N ALA A 138 -7.39 13.37 6.63
CA ALA A 138 -6.10 14.02 6.85
C ALA A 138 -5.30 14.22 5.54
N GLU A 139 -5.77 13.64 4.44
CA GLU A 139 -5.09 13.69 3.15
C GLU A 139 -5.23 15.06 2.47
N PRO A 140 -4.12 15.67 2.01
CA PRO A 140 -4.19 16.89 1.19
C PRO A 140 -5.00 16.68 -0.09
N TYR A 141 -4.89 15.47 -0.64
CA TYR A 141 -5.63 14.96 -1.79
C TYR A 141 -6.39 13.71 -1.33
N PRO A 142 -7.62 13.85 -0.83
CA PRO A 142 -8.38 12.71 -0.36
C PRO A 142 -8.73 11.79 -1.53
N LEU A 143 -8.83 10.49 -1.25
CA LEU A 143 -9.39 9.50 -2.14
C LEU A 143 -10.86 9.82 -2.38
N LEU A 144 -11.28 9.68 -3.63
CA LEU A 144 -12.61 10.04 -4.08
C LEU A 144 -13.41 8.79 -4.43
N ASN A 145 -14.71 8.81 -4.16
CA ASN A 145 -15.65 7.90 -4.80
C ASN A 145 -16.22 8.57 -6.05
N PHE A 146 -16.08 7.92 -7.19
CA PHE A 146 -16.69 8.34 -8.45
C PHE A 146 -17.31 7.15 -9.14
N ARG A 147 -18.62 7.24 -9.43
CA ARG A 147 -19.43 6.15 -10.02
C ARG A 147 -19.33 4.84 -9.22
N GLY A 148 -19.26 4.91 -7.88
CA GLY A 148 -19.18 3.73 -7.01
C GLY A 148 -17.79 3.10 -6.89
N VAL A 149 -16.78 3.63 -7.59
CA VAL A 149 -15.39 3.16 -7.51
C VAL A 149 -14.54 4.15 -6.73
N THR A 150 -13.55 3.65 -5.98
CA THR A 150 -12.58 4.49 -5.27
C THR A 150 -11.44 4.89 -6.21
N TYR A 151 -11.08 6.16 -6.17
CA TYR A 151 -10.06 6.76 -6.99
C TYR A 151 -8.91 7.23 -6.11
N PHE A 152 -7.71 6.76 -6.43
CA PHE A 152 -6.48 7.14 -5.74
C PHE A 152 -5.79 8.30 -6.43
N PRO A 153 -5.36 9.33 -5.69
CA PRO A 153 -4.56 10.39 -6.28
C PRO A 153 -3.17 9.85 -6.66
N LEU A 154 -2.75 10.07 -7.90
CA LEU A 154 -1.40 9.78 -8.39
C LEU A 154 -0.42 10.85 -7.89
N THR A 155 -0.30 10.93 -6.57
CA THR A 155 0.71 11.72 -5.84
C THR A 155 1.94 10.86 -5.58
N TRP A 156 3.07 11.50 -5.27
CA TRP A 156 4.30 10.79 -4.89
C TRP A 156 4.08 9.81 -3.74
N ARG A 157 3.31 10.21 -2.72
CA ARG A 157 2.98 9.36 -1.57
C ARG A 157 2.33 8.04 -1.97
N PHE A 158 1.28 8.07 -2.78
CA PHE A 158 0.61 6.83 -3.17
C PHE A 158 1.33 6.10 -4.31
N ALA A 159 1.67 6.79 -5.40
CA ALA A 159 2.28 6.14 -6.56
C ALA A 159 3.67 5.56 -6.23
N VAL A 160 4.54 6.34 -5.58
CA VAL A 160 5.94 5.96 -5.36
C VAL A 160 6.13 5.32 -3.99
N GLU A 161 5.72 5.98 -2.90
CA GLU A 161 6.07 5.50 -1.56
C GLU A 161 5.25 4.29 -1.11
N GLU A 162 3.97 4.28 -1.48
CA GLU A 162 3.01 3.23 -1.12
C GLU A 162 3.01 2.08 -2.12
N PHE A 163 2.94 2.38 -3.43
CA PHE A 163 2.85 1.37 -4.49
C PHE A 163 4.16 1.07 -5.23
N GLY A 164 5.23 1.83 -4.99
CA GLY A 164 6.54 1.54 -5.58
C GLY A 164 6.60 1.73 -7.11
N TRP A 165 5.69 2.49 -7.70
CA TRP A 165 5.67 2.77 -9.13
C TRP A 165 6.72 3.82 -9.51
N GLU A 166 7.19 3.74 -10.74
CA GLU A 166 7.96 4.82 -11.34
C GLU A 166 7.02 5.96 -11.72
N TYR A 167 7.42 7.18 -11.40
CA TYR A 167 6.63 8.38 -11.60
C TYR A 167 7.40 9.40 -12.44
N HIS A 168 6.81 9.86 -13.53
CA HIS A 168 7.34 10.95 -14.34
C HIS A 168 6.23 11.90 -14.77
N PHE A 169 6.48 13.20 -14.67
CA PHE A 169 5.60 14.21 -15.22
C PHE A 169 6.41 15.35 -15.83
N ASP A 170 6.07 15.72 -17.07
CA ASP A 170 6.48 16.99 -17.64
C ASP A 170 5.37 17.58 -18.53
N ALA A 171 5.44 18.89 -18.74
CA ALA A 171 4.41 19.62 -19.46
C ALA A 171 4.28 19.22 -20.95
N LYS A 172 5.29 18.57 -21.52
CA LYS A 172 5.32 18.19 -22.94
C LYS A 172 4.79 16.76 -23.14
N SER A 173 5.23 15.79 -22.35
CA SER A 173 4.80 14.39 -22.48
C SER A 173 3.59 14.03 -21.62
N GLY A 174 3.27 14.84 -20.61
CA GLY A 174 2.23 14.56 -19.63
C GLY A 174 2.70 13.61 -18.52
N LEU A 175 1.75 12.89 -17.91
CA LEU A 175 1.99 11.99 -16.79
C LEU A 175 2.31 10.58 -17.29
N SER A 176 3.35 9.95 -16.75
CA SER A 176 3.67 8.55 -16.97
C SER A 176 3.84 7.84 -15.63
N ILE A 177 3.15 6.70 -15.50
CA ILE A 177 3.29 5.76 -14.39
C ILE A 177 3.71 4.41 -14.97
N ARG A 178 4.71 3.77 -14.37
CA ARG A 178 5.08 2.39 -14.68
C ARG A 178 5.08 1.58 -13.40
N SER A 179 4.39 0.44 -13.40
CA SER A 179 4.55 -0.54 -12.35
C SER A 179 5.95 -1.16 -12.45
N ALA A 180 6.72 -1.09 -11.36
CA ALA A 180 8.02 -1.73 -11.26
C ALA A 180 7.87 -3.22 -10.89
N GLU A 181 8.99 -3.94 -10.81
CA GLU A 181 9.00 -5.32 -10.32
C GLU A 181 8.30 -5.42 -8.96
N GLN A 182 7.24 -6.23 -8.92
CA GLN A 182 6.51 -6.48 -7.70
C GLN A 182 7.32 -7.40 -6.79
N PHE A 183 7.93 -6.80 -5.77
CA PHE A 183 8.61 -7.53 -4.70
C PHE A 183 7.91 -7.41 -3.35
N ARG A 184 6.75 -6.75 -3.26
CA ARG A 184 5.98 -6.62 -2.01
C ARG A 184 5.04 -7.80 -1.84
N PRO A 185 4.74 -8.22 -0.59
CA PRO A 185 3.89 -9.36 -0.34
C PRO A 185 2.43 -9.07 -0.73
N GLU A 186 1.78 -10.03 -1.39
CA GLU A 186 0.33 -10.06 -1.44
C GLU A 186 -0.22 -10.38 -0.04
N LEU A 187 -1.13 -9.54 0.47
CA LEU A 187 -1.71 -9.71 1.79
C LEU A 187 -3.00 -10.55 1.74
N GLU A 188 -3.22 -11.31 2.81
CA GLU A 188 -4.44 -12.09 3.03
C GLU A 188 -5.57 -11.17 3.51
N ASP A 189 -6.16 -10.43 2.58
CA ASP A 189 -7.07 -9.32 2.86
C ASP A 189 -8.44 -9.73 3.42
N ALA A 190 -8.82 -11.01 3.26
CA ALA A 190 -10.00 -11.59 3.90
C ALA A 190 -10.00 -11.43 5.44
N LEU A 191 -8.83 -11.20 6.04
CA LEU A 191 -8.69 -10.91 7.46
C LEU A 191 -9.41 -9.61 7.90
N LEU A 192 -9.64 -8.67 6.99
CA LEU A 192 -10.38 -7.44 7.30
C LEU A 192 -11.85 -7.71 7.63
N ALA A 193 -12.45 -8.71 6.97
CA ALA A 193 -13.82 -9.14 7.21
C ALA A 193 -13.95 -10.18 8.34
N SER A 194 -12.84 -10.78 8.79
CA SER A 194 -12.88 -11.83 9.81
C SER A 194 -12.97 -11.25 11.22
N SER A 195 -13.79 -11.90 12.05
CA SER A 195 -13.86 -11.72 13.51
C SER A 195 -13.48 -13.01 14.26
N ALA A 196 -13.13 -14.07 13.54
CA ALA A 196 -12.80 -15.36 14.15
C ALA A 196 -11.44 -15.29 14.83
N PRO A 197 -11.27 -15.83 16.06
CA PRO A 197 -9.98 -15.90 16.72
C PRO A 197 -8.90 -16.62 15.89
N SER A 198 -9.28 -17.59 15.07
CA SER A 198 -8.38 -18.32 14.16
C SER A 198 -7.76 -17.43 13.08
N ALA A 199 -8.36 -16.28 12.75
CA ALA A 199 -7.80 -15.32 11.80
C ALA A 199 -6.44 -14.78 12.27
N ALA A 200 -6.25 -14.64 13.59
CA ALA A 200 -4.97 -14.22 14.16
C ALA A 200 -3.86 -15.25 13.88
N LEU A 201 -4.20 -16.54 13.79
CA LEU A 201 -3.22 -17.62 13.55
C LEU A 201 -2.64 -17.61 12.13
N VAL A 202 -3.43 -17.14 11.15
CA VAL A 202 -2.99 -17.04 9.75
C VAL A 202 -2.39 -15.67 9.42
N GLN A 203 -2.57 -14.69 10.29
CA GLN A 203 -2.05 -13.34 10.12
C GLN A 203 -0.52 -13.37 10.14
N LYS A 204 0.08 -12.80 9.09
CA LYS A 204 1.51 -12.49 9.06
C LYS A 204 1.72 -11.01 9.32
N THR A 205 2.67 -10.70 10.18
CA THR A 205 3.18 -9.34 10.34
C THR A 205 4.37 -9.15 9.43
N TYR A 206 4.36 -8.10 8.62
CA TYR A 206 5.45 -7.83 7.68
C TYR A 206 6.37 -6.73 8.20
N PHE A 207 7.67 -7.03 8.24
CA PHE A 207 8.74 -6.10 8.57
C PHE A 207 9.57 -5.83 7.33
N TYR A 208 10.02 -4.58 7.16
CA TYR A 208 10.79 -4.16 6.00
C TYR A 208 12.19 -3.71 6.42
N GLY A 209 13.17 -3.95 5.55
CA GLY A 209 14.50 -3.35 5.70
C GLY A 209 14.45 -1.82 5.61
N ALA A 210 15.50 -1.14 6.07
CA ALA A 210 15.53 0.33 6.15
C ALA A 210 15.34 1.02 4.78
N ASP A 211 15.94 0.47 3.72
CA ASP A 211 15.78 0.92 2.33
C ASP A 211 14.53 0.33 1.65
N LYS A 212 13.75 -0.45 2.40
CA LYS A 212 12.59 -1.21 1.97
C LYS A 212 12.87 -2.20 0.84
N SER A 213 14.12 -2.58 0.56
CA SER A 213 14.50 -3.52 -0.52
C SER A 213 14.31 -5.01 -0.15
N GLU A 214 13.99 -5.29 1.10
CA GLU A 214 13.70 -6.62 1.63
C GLU A 214 12.52 -6.58 2.60
N TYR A 215 11.85 -7.73 2.76
CA TYR A 215 10.81 -7.91 3.77
C TYR A 215 10.89 -9.29 4.43
N ALA A 216 10.37 -9.36 5.65
CA ALA A 216 10.14 -10.57 6.41
C ALA A 216 8.67 -10.64 6.82
N GLY A 217 7.95 -11.67 6.38
CA GLY A 217 6.63 -12.05 6.89
C GLY A 217 6.80 -12.98 8.09
N VAL A 218 6.31 -12.56 9.24
CA VAL A 218 6.44 -13.26 10.52
C VAL A 218 5.07 -13.82 10.90
N PRO A 219 4.94 -15.14 11.14
CA PRO A 219 3.68 -15.71 11.58
C PRO A 219 3.35 -15.26 13.00
N TYR A 220 2.11 -15.47 13.45
CA TYR A 220 1.72 -15.19 14.83
C TYR A 220 2.45 -16.09 15.85
N SER A 221 2.63 -17.37 15.53
CA SER A 221 3.27 -18.36 16.42
C SER A 221 4.09 -19.40 15.66
N ASN A 222 4.75 -20.32 16.37
CA ASN A 222 5.44 -21.47 15.78
C ASN A 222 4.58 -22.74 15.61
N LEU A 223 3.26 -22.63 15.75
CA LEU A 223 2.34 -23.76 15.62
C LEU A 223 2.36 -24.38 14.21
N ALA A 224 1.83 -25.60 14.10
CA ALA A 224 1.85 -26.37 12.86
C ALA A 224 1.29 -25.57 11.66
N GLY A 225 2.07 -25.52 10.57
CA GLY A 225 1.73 -24.78 9.36
C GLY A 225 2.16 -23.31 9.35
N ALA A 226 2.64 -22.76 10.47
CA ALA A 226 3.17 -21.40 10.52
C ALA A 226 4.51 -21.28 9.80
N THR A 227 4.65 -20.23 8.98
CA THR A 227 5.83 -19.98 8.17
C THR A 227 6.32 -18.55 8.28
N PHE A 228 7.64 -18.40 8.40
CA PHE A 228 8.33 -17.17 8.05
C PHE A 228 8.48 -17.10 6.54
N VAL A 229 8.38 -15.90 5.99
CA VAL A 229 8.67 -15.61 4.58
C VAL A 229 9.72 -14.52 4.54
N TYR A 230 10.73 -14.66 3.69
CA TYR A 230 11.72 -13.63 3.43
C TYR A 230 11.89 -13.44 1.94
N ARG A 231 11.94 -12.18 1.49
CA ARG A 231 12.27 -11.88 0.10
C ARG A 231 13.05 -10.59 0.04
N ARG A 232 14.03 -10.56 -0.86
CA ARG A 232 14.73 -9.35 -1.31
C ARG A 232 14.30 -9.03 -2.73
N SER A 233 14.25 -7.75 -3.08
CA SER A 233 14.02 -7.28 -4.45
C SER A 233 14.97 -7.97 -5.44
N GLY A 234 14.44 -8.40 -6.59
CA GLY A 234 15.17 -9.20 -7.58
C GLY A 234 15.42 -10.66 -7.19
N GLY A 235 14.98 -11.09 -5.99
CA GLY A 235 15.13 -12.45 -5.49
C GLY A 235 13.81 -13.20 -5.35
N ALA A 236 13.90 -14.54 -5.35
CA ALA A 236 12.78 -15.41 -4.99
C ALA A 236 12.49 -15.33 -3.48
N ALA A 237 11.23 -15.56 -3.11
CA ALA A 237 10.86 -15.70 -1.71
C ALA A 237 11.41 -17.01 -1.12
N VAL A 238 11.90 -16.93 0.11
CA VAL A 238 12.30 -18.06 0.95
C VAL A 238 11.22 -18.25 2.02
N THR A 239 10.77 -19.48 2.19
CA THR A 239 9.76 -19.85 3.19
C THR A 239 10.37 -20.82 4.19
N ILE A 240 10.29 -20.51 5.48
CA ILE A 240 10.85 -21.33 6.56
C ILE A 240 9.71 -21.70 7.51
N LYS A 241 9.59 -22.99 7.87
CA LYS A 241 8.58 -23.40 8.84
C LYS A 241 9.04 -23.00 10.24
N ALA A 242 8.17 -22.34 10.99
CA ALA A 242 8.53 -21.84 12.32
C ALA A 242 8.89 -22.97 13.30
N GLN A 243 8.19 -24.11 13.22
CA GLN A 243 8.49 -25.32 14.00
C GLN A 243 9.88 -25.93 13.74
N GLU A 244 10.50 -25.66 12.59
CA GLU A 244 11.86 -26.14 12.27
C GLU A 244 12.93 -25.28 12.95
N LEU A 245 12.62 -24.00 13.22
CA LEU A 245 13.48 -23.08 13.96
C LEU A 245 13.30 -23.21 15.47
N PHE A 246 12.08 -23.47 15.92
CA PHE A 246 11.67 -23.39 17.32
C PHE A 246 10.97 -24.67 17.75
N SER A 247 11.74 -25.62 18.29
CA SER A 247 11.26 -26.93 18.73
C SER A 247 11.32 -27.14 20.25
N ASP A 248 11.85 -26.18 20.99
CA ASP A 248 12.06 -26.22 22.44
C ASP A 248 10.92 -25.62 23.27
N GLY A 249 9.88 -25.10 22.62
CA GLY A 249 8.71 -24.52 23.29
C GLY A 249 7.71 -23.92 22.31
N GLU A 250 6.66 -23.31 22.84
CA GLU A 250 5.72 -22.49 22.08
C GLU A 250 6.20 -21.04 22.02
N TYR A 251 6.20 -20.46 20.83
CA TYR A 251 6.64 -19.09 20.59
C TYR A 251 5.50 -18.27 19.99
N TYR A 252 5.31 -17.07 20.52
CA TYR A 252 4.39 -16.06 20.00
C TYR A 252 5.19 -14.80 19.63
N PHE A 253 5.09 -14.39 18.36
CA PHE A 253 5.92 -13.33 17.76
C PHE A 253 5.23 -11.95 17.71
N ASP A 254 4.03 -11.84 18.30
CA ASP A 254 3.26 -10.61 18.43
C ASP A 254 3.71 -9.73 19.62
N CYS A 255 4.60 -10.26 20.46
CA CYS A 255 5.11 -9.60 21.65
C CYS A 255 6.24 -8.61 21.30
N GLN A 256 5.85 -7.43 20.79
CA GLN A 256 6.80 -6.35 20.50
C GLN A 256 7.22 -5.65 21.80
N ASP A 257 8.52 -5.66 22.06
CA ASP A 257 9.13 -4.87 23.13
C ASP A 257 9.38 -3.44 22.62
N SER A 258 8.85 -2.44 23.32
CA SER A 258 9.02 -1.03 22.96
C SER A 258 10.49 -0.58 22.97
N GLU A 259 11.36 -1.23 23.75
CA GLU A 259 12.79 -0.94 23.75
C GLU A 259 13.53 -1.59 22.57
N ASN A 260 13.00 -2.71 22.04
CA ASN A 260 13.63 -3.52 21.00
C ASN A 260 12.67 -3.74 19.84
N ALA A 261 12.40 -2.68 19.09
CA ALA A 261 11.58 -2.74 17.89
C ALA A 261 12.15 -3.79 16.89
N PRO A 262 11.31 -4.56 16.20
CA PRO A 262 11.79 -5.52 15.21
C PRO A 262 12.62 -4.86 14.11
N MET A 263 13.75 -5.49 13.78
CA MET A 263 14.70 -5.00 12.77
C MET A 263 14.99 -6.07 11.74
N LEU A 264 14.93 -5.72 10.46
CA LEU A 264 15.37 -6.56 9.35
C LEU A 264 16.57 -5.89 8.67
N SER A 265 17.68 -6.62 8.56
CA SER A 265 18.85 -6.15 7.83
C SER A 265 19.64 -7.31 7.23
N GLY A 266 19.79 -7.30 5.91
CA GLY A 266 20.60 -8.26 5.18
C GLY A 266 20.11 -9.70 5.33
N GLY A 267 18.80 -9.90 5.41
CA GLY A 267 18.16 -11.18 5.68
C GLY A 267 18.15 -11.64 7.14
N VAL A 268 18.69 -10.83 8.06
CA VAL A 268 18.64 -11.13 9.50
C VAL A 268 17.50 -10.36 10.15
N LEU A 269 16.53 -11.08 10.70
CA LEU A 269 15.44 -10.54 11.47
C LEU A 269 15.76 -10.63 12.97
N THR A 270 15.70 -9.50 13.65
CA THR A 270 15.75 -9.41 15.11
C THR A 270 14.38 -9.00 15.63
N LEU A 271 13.80 -9.75 16.57
CA LEU A 271 12.50 -9.44 17.16
C LEU A 271 12.37 -10.04 18.56
N SER A 272 11.51 -9.45 19.39
CA SER A 272 11.09 -10.06 20.65
C SER A 272 9.97 -11.08 20.42
N ALA A 273 9.98 -12.15 21.21
CA ALA A 273 8.95 -13.17 21.22
C ALA A 273 8.67 -13.62 22.65
N ARG A 274 7.45 -14.10 22.89
CA ARG A 274 7.10 -14.79 24.13
C ARG A 274 7.31 -16.27 23.93
N ARG A 275 8.19 -16.86 24.73
CA ARG A 275 8.40 -18.31 24.79
C ARG A 275 7.66 -18.89 25.99
N THR A 276 6.97 -19.99 25.79
CA THR A 276 6.38 -20.82 26.84
C THR A 276 6.94 -22.22 26.73
N ASP A 277 7.58 -22.69 27.80
CA ASP A 277 8.17 -24.02 27.90
C ASP A 277 7.91 -24.63 29.30
N SER A 278 8.57 -25.75 29.62
CA SER A 278 8.45 -26.42 30.92
C SER A 278 8.96 -25.60 32.11
N ALA A 279 9.80 -24.58 31.88
CA ALA A 279 10.29 -23.64 32.88
C ALA A 279 9.35 -22.42 33.05
N GLY A 280 8.33 -22.29 32.21
CA GLY A 280 7.31 -21.25 32.28
C GLY A 280 7.35 -20.31 31.08
N GLN A 281 6.88 -19.08 31.29
CA GLN A 281 6.79 -18.07 30.24
C GLN A 281 7.91 -17.04 30.40
N ALA A 282 8.60 -16.72 29.31
CA ALA A 282 9.64 -15.69 29.26
C ALA A 282 9.55 -14.87 27.97
N THR A 283 9.95 -13.61 28.02
CA THR A 283 10.21 -12.81 26.81
C THR A 283 11.66 -13.03 26.40
N VAL A 284 11.87 -13.38 25.13
CA VAL A 284 13.19 -13.64 24.55
C VAL A 284 13.41 -12.77 23.32
N THR A 285 14.64 -12.33 23.11
CA THR A 285 15.05 -11.69 21.86
C THR A 285 15.57 -12.76 20.92
N LEU A 286 15.00 -12.80 19.71
CA LEU A 286 15.35 -13.75 18.67
C LEU A 286 16.12 -13.05 17.57
N LYS A 287 17.12 -13.73 17.03
CA LYS A 287 17.86 -13.31 15.84
C LYS A 287 17.87 -14.46 14.85
N ILE A 288 17.27 -14.25 13.68
CA ILE A 288 17.00 -15.30 12.71
C ILE A 288 17.64 -14.91 11.37
N ASP A 289 18.54 -15.72 10.84
CA ASP A 289 18.94 -15.59 9.43
C ASP A 289 17.88 -16.28 8.57
N LEU A 290 17.05 -15.46 7.92
CA LEU A 290 15.92 -15.92 7.12
C LEU A 290 16.33 -16.42 5.73
N ARG A 291 17.61 -16.32 5.36
CA ARG A 291 18.15 -16.87 4.10
C ARG A 291 18.50 -18.34 4.28
N SER A 292 19.09 -18.69 5.42
CA SER A 292 19.51 -20.05 5.76
C SER A 292 18.48 -20.79 6.63
N GLY A 293 17.54 -20.08 7.26
CA GLY A 293 16.63 -20.68 8.22
C GLY A 293 17.35 -21.14 9.48
N THR A 294 18.19 -20.28 10.05
CA THR A 294 18.97 -20.60 11.25
C THR A 294 18.85 -19.53 12.33
N LEU A 295 18.81 -19.94 13.59
CA LEU A 295 18.94 -19.04 14.73
C LEU A 295 20.39 -18.58 14.89
N LEU A 296 20.56 -17.29 15.15
CA LEU A 296 21.83 -16.66 15.46
C LEU A 296 21.93 -16.44 16.98
N PRO A 297 23.16 -16.46 17.53
CA PRO A 297 23.39 -16.15 18.95
C PRO A 297 23.09 -14.68 19.28
#